data_AF-A0A1B7YV04-F1
#
_entry.id   AF-A0A1B7YV04-F1
#
_cell.length_a   1.000
_cell.length_b   1.000
_cell.length_c   1.000
_cell.angle_alpha   90.00
_cell.angle_beta   90.00
_cell.angle_gamma   90.00
#
_symmetry.space_group_name_H-M   'P 1'
#
loop_
_entity.id
_entity.type
_entity.pdbx_description
1 polymer ?
#
loop_
_entity_poly.entity_id
_entity_poly.type
_entity_poly.pdbx_seq_one_letter_code
_entity_poly.pdbx_strand_id
1 'polypeptide(L)'
;MDRKSCWRIYVAGVFLQLVSRLEMLYTRPWFTYKFKDQSGPAIRFLPYPNQHNQSIRIRREQTVDRMANDKAVKIGVFIPSECQLLDMACIDVFAMMSKEYLGGLPMLPKHISALAPSVNFFHITAAPAVGIETTGPPSQSLLQLTAGVKMQATHDISHPDVQPGKLDIVLVPGPDPNASWDDGVLGFLRGHAEQKEVTDVLSVCTGVFLCGAAGLLKEKTVCGPRGIQDLLRKRFPETEFVGEKYRWYRDGNFWSCGGITNGNDLVAAYARSSEKHFPAPIAEIACQMAEVGERTQLYEKRQARFLLGFVWQIVKAWFVKPSEQVQKKDI
;
A
#
# COMPACT_ATOMS: atom_id res chain seq x y z
N MET A 1 27.57 27.37 0.21
CA MET A 1 26.88 26.78 -0.95
C MET A 1 25.44 26.50 -0.55
N ASP A 2 24.48 27.19 -1.17
CA ASP A 2 23.05 27.10 -0.87
C ASP A 2 22.46 25.74 -1.33
N ARG A 3 21.71 25.06 -0.45
CA ARG A 3 21.03 23.77 -0.71
C ARG A 3 20.09 23.85 -1.92
N LYS A 4 19.54 25.03 -2.24
CA LYS A 4 18.68 25.24 -3.42
C LYS A 4 19.44 25.14 -4.74
N SER A 5 20.74 25.43 -4.75
CA SER A 5 21.57 25.46 -5.96
C SER A 5 22.11 24.09 -6.35
N CYS A 6 22.47 23.24 -5.37
CA CYS A 6 22.87 21.85 -5.62
C CYS A 6 21.71 21.00 -6.17
N TRP A 7 20.47 21.23 -5.73
CA TRP A 7 19.30 20.46 -6.17
C TRP A 7 18.87 20.82 -7.60
N ARG A 8 18.94 22.10 -7.98
CA ARG A 8 18.64 22.57 -9.34
C ARG A 8 19.56 21.98 -10.41
N ILE A 9 20.84 21.78 -10.09
CA ILE A 9 21.82 21.20 -11.02
C ILE A 9 21.57 19.70 -11.21
N TYR A 10 21.20 18.99 -10.14
CA TYR A 10 20.91 17.55 -10.20
C TYR A 10 19.64 17.25 -11.01
N VAL A 11 18.58 18.05 -10.81
CA VAL A 11 17.28 17.88 -11.48
C VAL A 11 17.35 18.23 -12.97
N ALA A 12 18.11 19.26 -13.36
CA ALA A 12 18.34 19.58 -14.77
C ALA A 12 19.09 18.46 -15.50
N GLY A 13 20.06 17.82 -14.84
CA GLY A 13 20.84 16.71 -15.41
C GLY A 13 20.02 15.46 -15.72
N VAL A 14 19.10 15.08 -14.82
CA VAL A 14 18.23 13.90 -14.99
C VAL A 14 17.17 14.13 -16.07
N PHE A 15 16.59 15.33 -16.15
CA PHE A 15 15.59 15.66 -17.17
C PHE A 15 16.19 15.70 -18.58
N LEU A 16 17.40 16.26 -18.74
CA LEU A 16 18.15 16.24 -20.01
C LEU A 16 18.54 14.81 -20.42
N GLN A 17 18.88 13.93 -19.48
CA GLN A 17 19.16 12.52 -19.77
C GLN A 17 17.91 11.74 -20.21
N LEU A 18 16.73 12.05 -19.67
CA LEU A 18 15.48 11.39 -20.07
C LEU A 18 15.03 11.81 -21.48
N VAL A 19 15.10 13.12 -21.79
CA VAL A 19 14.75 13.66 -23.12
C VAL A 19 15.71 13.13 -24.19
N SER A 20 17.02 13.07 -23.89
CA SER A 20 18.02 12.51 -24.80
C SER A 20 17.84 11.00 -25.04
N ARG A 21 17.36 10.23 -24.06
CA ARG A 21 17.05 8.80 -24.22
C ARG A 21 15.77 8.55 -25.01
N LEU A 22 14.79 9.45 -24.96
CA LEU A 22 13.56 9.37 -25.76
C LEU A 22 13.80 9.71 -27.23
N GLU A 23 14.69 10.64 -27.56
CA GLU A 23 15.10 10.91 -28.96
C GLU A 23 15.89 9.75 -29.59
N MET A 24 16.68 9.02 -28.80
CA MET A 24 17.41 7.84 -29.29
C MET A 24 16.53 6.62 -29.58
N LEU A 25 15.32 6.54 -29.00
CA LEU A 25 14.41 5.41 -29.23
C LEU A 25 13.54 5.55 -30.49
N TYR A 26 13.56 6.71 -31.17
CA TYR A 26 12.76 6.98 -32.38
C TYR A 26 13.53 7.04 -33.70
N THR A 27 14.84 6.73 -33.70
CA THR A 27 15.66 6.79 -34.92
C THR A 27 16.31 5.45 -35.28
N ARG A 28 15.49 4.47 -35.70
CA ARG A 28 15.97 3.37 -36.58
C ARG A 28 14.94 3.04 -37.67
N PRO A 29 15.35 3.04 -38.96
CA PRO A 29 14.45 2.83 -40.09
C PRO A 29 14.16 1.34 -40.30
N TRP A 30 12.88 0.97 -40.35
CA TRP A 30 12.44 -0.37 -40.75
C TRP A 30 11.63 -0.28 -42.06
N PHE A 31 12.14 -1.01 -43.06
CA PHE A 31 11.47 -1.57 -44.24
C PHE A 31 10.60 -0.67 -45.13
N THR A 32 11.18 -0.33 -46.28
CA THR A 32 10.46 0.06 -47.49
C THR A 32 9.72 -1.14 -48.09
N TYR A 33 8.39 -1.16 -47.98
CA TYR A 33 7.55 -2.03 -48.82
C TYR A 33 7.10 -1.22 -50.05
N LYS A 34 7.58 -1.61 -51.23
CA LYS A 34 7.12 -1.09 -52.52
C LYS A 34 5.69 -1.60 -52.78
N PHE A 35 4.70 -0.71 -52.75
CA PHE A 35 3.40 -0.98 -53.37
C PHE A 35 3.53 -0.88 -54.89
N LYS A 36 3.18 -1.98 -55.56
CA LYS A 36 3.09 -2.08 -57.02
C LYS A 36 1.69 -1.60 -57.41
N ASP A 37 1.67 -0.61 -58.28
CA ASP A 37 0.49 -0.02 -58.92
C ASP A 37 -0.32 -1.10 -59.68
N GLN A 38 -1.59 -1.27 -59.30
CA GLN A 38 -2.61 -1.92 -60.13
C GLN A 38 -3.96 -1.23 -59.92
N SER A 39 -4.44 -0.66 -61.02
CA SER A 39 -5.72 -0.01 -61.23
C SER A 39 -6.91 -0.98 -61.09
N GLY A 40 -7.93 -0.56 -60.34
CA GLY A 40 -9.24 -1.21 -60.21
C GLY A 40 -10.31 -0.18 -59.82
N PRO A 41 -11.60 -0.37 -60.18
CA PRO A 41 -12.57 0.72 -60.24
C PRO A 41 -13.03 1.21 -58.86
N ALA A 42 -13.31 2.51 -58.78
CA ALA A 42 -13.69 3.22 -57.57
C ALA A 42 -15.03 2.73 -57.00
N ILE A 43 -15.00 2.18 -55.78
CA ILE A 43 -16.19 1.92 -54.97
C ILE A 43 -16.44 3.15 -54.10
N ARG A 44 -17.54 3.88 -54.36
CA ARG A 44 -18.04 4.94 -53.48
C ARG A 44 -18.54 4.31 -52.17
N PHE A 45 -17.86 4.58 -51.06
CA PHE A 45 -18.40 4.34 -49.73
C PHE A 45 -19.32 5.51 -49.34
N LEU A 46 -20.62 5.23 -49.21
CA LEU A 46 -21.56 6.13 -48.54
C LEU A 46 -21.30 6.08 -47.02
N PRO A 47 -21.32 7.22 -46.30
CA PRO A 47 -21.07 7.23 -44.87
C PRO A 47 -22.25 6.58 -44.12
N TYR A 48 -21.96 5.51 -43.37
CA TYR A 48 -22.88 4.93 -42.38
C TYR A 48 -23.05 5.89 -41.19
N PRO A 49 -24.27 6.04 -40.63
CA PRO A 49 -24.52 6.96 -39.53
C PRO A 49 -23.81 6.52 -38.23
N ASN A 50 -23.19 7.52 -37.60
CA ASN A 50 -22.13 7.44 -36.61
C ASN A 50 -22.67 7.27 -35.16
N GLN A 51 -23.49 6.23 -34.90
CA GLN A 51 -24.05 5.99 -33.54
C GLN A 51 -23.08 5.22 -32.62
N HIS A 52 -22.19 4.40 -33.18
CA HIS A 52 -21.28 3.56 -32.37
C HIS A 52 -20.11 4.34 -31.74
N ASN A 53 -19.73 5.48 -32.33
CA ASN A 53 -18.67 6.34 -31.80
C ASN A 53 -19.16 7.25 -30.67
N GLN A 54 -20.45 7.59 -30.64
CA GLN A 54 -21.04 8.35 -29.54
C GLN A 54 -21.15 7.52 -28.27
N SER A 55 -21.54 6.24 -28.34
CA SER A 55 -21.64 5.38 -27.14
C SER A 55 -20.29 5.14 -26.47
N ILE A 56 -19.20 4.98 -27.26
CA ILE A 56 -17.83 4.84 -26.75
C ILE A 56 -17.34 6.15 -26.13
N ARG A 57 -17.65 7.28 -26.77
CA ARG A 57 -17.26 8.61 -26.30
C ARG A 57 -18.02 9.02 -25.04
N ILE A 58 -19.32 8.73 -24.97
CA ILE A 58 -20.18 8.90 -23.78
C ILE A 58 -19.71 7.97 -22.66
N ARG A 59 -19.32 6.71 -22.94
CA ARG A 59 -18.71 5.84 -21.92
C ARG A 59 -17.41 6.43 -21.39
N ARG A 60 -16.51 6.90 -22.27
CA ARG A 60 -15.25 7.54 -21.86
C ARG A 60 -15.49 8.83 -21.09
N GLU A 61 -16.41 9.68 -21.53
CA GLU A 61 -16.75 10.93 -20.85
C GLU A 61 -17.45 10.65 -19.50
N GLN A 62 -18.34 9.67 -19.40
CA GLN A 62 -18.92 9.22 -18.12
C GLN A 62 -17.89 8.54 -17.20
N THR A 63 -16.88 7.85 -17.73
CA THR A 63 -15.78 7.30 -16.93
C THR A 63 -14.86 8.42 -16.45
N VAL A 64 -14.57 9.41 -17.29
CA VAL A 64 -13.71 10.56 -16.93
C VAL A 64 -14.41 11.51 -15.95
N ASP A 65 -15.71 11.77 -16.10
CA ASP A 65 -16.51 12.58 -15.16
C ASP A 65 -16.76 11.87 -13.82
N ARG A 66 -16.83 10.53 -13.79
CA ARG A 66 -16.91 9.77 -12.53
C ARG A 66 -15.59 9.75 -11.75
N MET A 67 -14.47 10.08 -12.38
CA MET A 67 -13.13 10.05 -11.77
C MET A 67 -12.74 11.35 -11.08
N ALA A 68 -13.47 12.45 -11.29
CA ALA A 68 -13.41 13.61 -10.41
C ALA A 68 -14.20 13.30 -9.12
N ASN A 69 -13.76 12.28 -8.38
CA ASN A 69 -14.35 11.98 -7.08
C ASN A 69 -13.85 13.07 -6.11
N ASP A 70 -14.65 14.12 -5.94
CA ASP A 70 -14.42 15.22 -5.00
C ASP A 70 -14.36 14.76 -3.53
N LYS A 71 -14.61 13.46 -3.29
CA LYS A 71 -14.53 12.82 -1.99
C LYS A 71 -13.13 12.25 -1.75
N ALA A 72 -12.45 12.77 -0.73
CA ALA A 72 -11.16 12.25 -0.28
C ALA A 72 -11.25 10.78 0.16
N VAL A 73 -10.22 9.99 -0.19
CA VAL A 73 -10.05 8.60 0.27
C VAL A 73 -9.65 8.62 1.74
N LYS A 74 -10.40 7.92 2.59
CA LYS A 74 -10.17 7.87 4.03
C LYS A 74 -9.52 6.55 4.44
N ILE A 75 -8.28 6.63 4.93
CA ILE A 75 -7.47 5.48 5.33
C ILE A 75 -7.28 5.49 6.84
N GLY A 76 -7.86 4.52 7.53
CA GLY A 76 -7.55 4.23 8.92
C GLY A 76 -6.33 3.33 9.04
N VAL A 77 -5.39 3.71 9.91
CA VAL A 77 -4.24 2.90 10.30
C VAL A 77 -4.50 2.45 11.73
N PHE A 78 -4.96 1.21 11.90
CA PHE A 78 -5.46 0.72 13.18
C PHE A 78 -4.34 0.07 14.00
N ILE A 79 -3.90 0.77 15.05
CA ILE A 79 -2.80 0.38 15.93
C ILE A 79 -3.31 0.40 17.37
N PRO A 80 -3.90 -0.70 17.86
CA PRO A 80 -4.52 -0.71 19.20
C PRO A 80 -3.56 -0.27 20.31
N SER A 81 -2.29 -0.67 20.24
CA SER A 81 -1.30 -0.47 21.30
C SER A 81 0.12 -0.19 20.78
N GLU A 82 0.62 -1.00 19.87
CA GLU A 82 1.94 -0.89 19.26
C GLU A 82 1.95 -1.59 17.90
N CYS A 83 2.97 -1.34 17.10
CA CYS A 83 3.25 -2.17 15.93
C CYS A 83 4.69 -2.05 15.44
N GLN A 84 5.07 -2.95 14.53
CA GLN A 84 6.29 -2.82 13.75
C GLN A 84 6.20 -1.66 12.76
N LEU A 85 7.15 -0.74 12.86
CA LEU A 85 7.20 0.49 12.06
C LEU A 85 7.12 0.22 10.56
N LEU A 86 7.88 -0.77 10.06
CA LEU A 86 7.88 -1.11 8.63
C LEU A 86 6.55 -1.69 8.14
N ASP A 87 5.77 -2.31 9.01
CA ASP A 87 4.45 -2.84 8.64
C ASP A 87 3.47 -1.68 8.45
N MET A 88 3.57 -0.65 9.29
CA MET A 88 2.79 0.59 9.18
C MET A 88 3.26 1.48 8.03
N ALA A 89 4.57 1.60 7.81
CA ALA A 89 5.18 2.57 6.89
C ALA A 89 4.72 2.44 5.43
N CYS A 90 4.18 1.28 5.02
CA CYS A 90 3.66 1.10 3.67
C CYS A 90 2.48 2.02 3.32
N ILE A 91 1.81 2.63 4.31
CA ILE A 91 0.80 3.67 4.10
C ILE A 91 1.33 4.88 3.33
N ASP A 92 2.65 5.12 3.39
CA ASP A 92 3.27 6.26 2.72
C ASP A 92 3.21 6.09 1.18
N VAL A 93 3.10 4.85 0.69
CA VAL A 93 2.85 4.58 -0.74
C VAL A 93 1.48 5.13 -1.17
N PHE A 94 0.45 5.07 -0.31
CA PHE A 94 -0.82 5.75 -0.58
C PHE A 94 -0.69 7.27 -0.51
N ALA A 95 0.13 7.80 0.41
CA ALA A 95 0.36 9.23 0.51
C ALA A 95 1.01 9.75 -0.78
N MET A 96 1.93 8.99 -1.37
CA MET A 96 2.56 9.31 -2.66
C MET A 96 1.57 9.31 -3.85
N MET A 97 0.41 8.66 -3.72
CA MET A 97 -0.67 8.69 -4.72
C MET A 97 -1.63 9.87 -4.53
N SER A 98 -1.46 10.66 -3.47
CA SER A 98 -2.37 11.74 -3.12
C SER A 98 -2.13 13.00 -3.95
N LYS A 99 -3.20 13.79 -4.11
CA LYS A 99 -3.14 15.15 -4.67
C LYS A 99 -2.20 16.05 -3.88
N GLU A 100 -2.18 15.91 -2.55
CA GLU A 100 -1.35 16.69 -1.64
C GLU A 100 0.14 16.45 -1.90
N TYR A 101 0.53 15.19 -2.11
CA TYR A 101 1.91 14.83 -2.41
C TYR A 101 2.29 15.21 -3.85
N LEU A 102 1.50 14.75 -4.84
CA LEU A 102 1.82 14.96 -6.26
C LEU A 102 1.70 16.41 -6.69
N GLY A 103 0.80 17.18 -6.09
CA GLY A 103 0.66 18.62 -6.33
C GLY A 103 1.85 19.44 -5.82
N GLY A 104 2.63 18.91 -4.86
CA GLY A 104 3.86 19.52 -4.37
C GLY A 104 5.06 19.34 -5.29
N LEU A 105 4.96 18.51 -6.33
CA LEU A 105 6.08 18.15 -7.20
C LEU A 105 6.11 19.04 -8.46
N PRO A 106 7.10 19.95 -8.58
CA PRO A 106 7.13 20.93 -9.67
C PRO A 106 7.41 20.32 -11.05
N MET A 107 7.96 19.10 -11.11
CA MET A 107 8.23 18.39 -12.36
C MET A 107 6.99 17.73 -12.98
N LEU A 108 5.92 17.53 -12.21
CA LEU A 108 4.73 16.86 -12.70
C LEU A 108 3.78 17.85 -13.38
N PRO A 109 3.26 17.54 -14.57
CA PRO A 109 2.21 18.33 -15.17
C PRO A 109 0.99 18.46 -14.25
N LYS A 110 0.36 19.64 -14.20
CA LYS A 110 -0.80 19.92 -13.33
C LYS A 110 -1.98 18.95 -13.52
N HIS A 111 -2.12 18.34 -14.69
CA HIS A 111 -3.18 17.36 -14.93
C HIS A 111 -3.00 16.07 -14.12
N ILE A 112 -1.77 15.73 -13.71
CA ILE A 112 -1.49 14.57 -12.86
C ILE A 112 -2.07 14.79 -11.46
N SER A 113 -1.78 15.93 -10.83
CA SER A 113 -2.33 16.24 -9.51
C SER A 113 -3.84 16.52 -9.54
N ALA A 114 -4.39 16.94 -10.68
CA ALA A 114 -5.85 17.04 -10.86
C ALA A 114 -6.55 15.67 -10.96
N LEU A 115 -5.83 14.64 -11.43
CA LEU A 115 -6.33 13.27 -11.50
C LEU A 115 -6.19 12.53 -10.16
N ALA A 116 -5.20 12.89 -9.34
CA ALA A 116 -4.96 12.27 -8.06
C ALA A 116 -6.09 12.57 -7.04
N PRO A 117 -6.53 11.59 -6.25
CA PRO A 117 -7.47 11.83 -5.17
C PRO A 117 -6.77 12.56 -4.01
N SER A 118 -7.53 13.31 -3.21
CA SER A 118 -7.08 13.67 -1.86
C SER A 118 -7.12 12.45 -0.96
N VAL A 119 -6.15 12.31 -0.05
CA VAL A 119 -6.07 11.16 0.87
C VAL A 119 -5.95 11.64 2.32
N ASN A 120 -6.84 11.15 3.19
CA ASN A 120 -6.85 11.46 4.61
C ASN A 120 -6.45 10.24 5.43
N PHE A 121 -5.46 10.41 6.31
CA PHE A 121 -4.96 9.35 7.18
C PHE A 121 -5.43 9.53 8.62
N PHE A 122 -5.94 8.45 9.20
CA PHE A 122 -6.40 8.39 10.58
C PHE A 122 -5.59 7.30 11.31
N HIS A 123 -4.59 7.68 12.09
CA HIS A 123 -3.88 6.76 13.00
C HIS A 123 -4.75 6.55 14.25
N ILE A 124 -5.25 5.33 14.44
CA ILE A 124 -6.34 4.98 15.37
C ILE A 124 -5.83 4.03 16.46
N THR A 125 -6.05 4.41 17.73
CA THR A 125 -5.70 3.61 18.92
C THR A 125 -6.91 3.03 19.65
N ALA A 126 -6.69 2.02 20.48
CA ALA A 126 -7.74 1.47 21.35
C ALA A 126 -8.14 2.43 22.48
N ALA A 127 -7.15 3.10 23.08
CA ALA A 127 -7.36 4.08 24.13
C ALA A 127 -7.59 5.48 23.54
N PRO A 128 -8.30 6.38 24.25
CA PRO A 128 -8.52 7.75 23.83
C PRO A 128 -7.21 8.45 23.44
N ALA A 129 -7.12 8.92 22.19
CA ALA A 129 -6.11 9.90 21.84
C ALA A 129 -6.55 11.19 22.55
N VAL A 130 -5.92 11.54 23.66
CA VAL A 130 -6.34 12.68 24.51
C VAL A 130 -6.55 13.92 23.64
N GLY A 131 -7.82 14.30 23.51
CA GLY A 131 -8.31 15.37 22.66
C GLY A 131 -9.75 15.75 23.04
N ILE A 132 -10.07 15.72 24.34
CA ILE A 132 -11.22 16.41 24.92
C ILE A 132 -10.76 17.05 26.23
N GLU A 133 -11.11 18.33 26.38
CA GLU A 133 -10.69 19.29 27.40
C GLU A 133 -10.63 18.68 28.82
N THR A 134 -9.43 18.58 29.38
CA THR A 134 -9.23 18.46 30.83
C THR A 134 -8.07 19.35 31.25
N THR A 135 -8.26 20.08 32.35
CA THR A 135 -7.42 21.17 32.85
C THR A 135 -6.12 20.69 33.52
N GLY A 136 -5.39 19.76 32.89
CA GLY A 136 -4.08 19.27 33.34
C GLY A 136 -3.13 19.04 32.16
N PRO A 137 -1.81 18.91 32.38
CA PRO A 137 -0.88 18.61 31.30
C PRO A 137 -1.23 17.24 30.71
N PRO A 138 -1.56 17.14 29.41
CA PRO A 138 -1.97 15.89 28.80
C PRO A 138 -0.80 14.91 28.87
N SER A 139 -0.95 13.81 29.60
CA SER A 139 -0.06 12.67 29.43
C SER A 139 -0.37 12.05 28.07
N GLN A 140 0.28 12.54 27.01
CA GLN A 140 0.20 11.96 25.68
C GLN A 140 0.70 10.52 25.75
N SER A 141 -0.22 9.55 25.74
CA SER A 141 0.12 8.16 25.50
C SER A 141 0.58 8.04 24.04
N LEU A 142 1.89 8.08 23.83
CA LEU A 142 2.49 7.90 22.51
C LEU A 142 2.52 6.41 22.16
N LEU A 143 2.07 6.08 20.96
CA LEU A 143 2.24 4.75 20.38
C LEU A 143 3.72 4.43 20.28
N GLN A 144 4.10 3.27 20.80
CA GLN A 144 5.45 2.75 20.65
C GLN A 144 5.51 1.94 19.36
N LEU A 145 6.54 2.20 18.56
CA LEU A 145 6.87 1.42 17.38
C LEU A 145 8.27 0.82 17.53
N THR A 146 8.58 -0.16 16.69
CA THR A 146 9.96 -0.67 16.57
C THR A 146 10.95 0.45 16.20
N ALA A 147 12.24 0.23 16.47
CA ALA A 147 13.30 1.23 16.32
C ALA A 147 13.16 2.46 17.25
N GLY A 148 12.39 2.33 18.34
CA GLY A 148 12.26 3.36 19.37
C GLY A 148 11.44 4.59 18.93
N VAL A 149 10.73 4.50 17.80
CA VAL A 149 9.87 5.57 17.30
C VAL A 149 8.64 5.66 18.20
N LYS A 150 8.31 6.90 18.57
CA LYS A 150 7.10 7.23 19.31
C LYS A 150 6.21 8.10 18.43
N MET A 151 4.95 7.72 18.27
CA MET A 151 4.00 8.42 17.41
C MET A 151 2.78 8.84 18.21
N GLN A 152 2.30 10.06 17.98
CA GLN A 152 1.01 10.49 18.50
C GLN A 152 -0.09 9.97 17.57
N ALA A 153 -1.05 9.24 18.14
CA ALA A 153 -2.26 8.85 17.41
C ALA A 153 -3.13 10.07 17.12
N THR A 154 -3.84 10.04 16.00
CA THR A 154 -4.76 11.12 15.62
C THR A 154 -6.16 10.91 16.19
N HIS A 155 -6.56 9.65 16.39
CA HIS A 155 -7.92 9.25 16.73
C HIS A 155 -7.86 8.01 17.62
N ASP A 156 -8.97 7.72 18.29
CA ASP A 156 -9.22 6.44 18.94
C ASP A 156 -10.51 5.78 18.42
N ILE A 157 -10.71 4.51 18.80
CA ILE A 157 -11.85 3.69 18.35
C ILE A 157 -13.22 4.27 18.70
N SER A 158 -13.34 5.23 19.63
CA SER A 158 -14.62 5.87 19.96
C SER A 158 -14.93 7.09 19.09
N HIS A 159 -13.95 7.62 18.35
CA HIS A 159 -14.14 8.85 17.60
C HIS A 159 -15.13 8.68 16.43
N PRO A 160 -16.09 9.61 16.22
CA PRO A 160 -17.16 9.44 15.23
C PRO A 160 -16.67 9.36 13.79
N ASP A 161 -15.54 10.00 13.46
CA ASP A 161 -15.00 10.02 12.09
C ASP A 161 -14.37 8.71 11.62
N VAL A 162 -14.10 7.79 12.55
CA VAL A 162 -13.41 6.51 12.25
C VAL A 162 -14.30 5.29 12.47
N GLN A 163 -15.60 5.49 12.70
CA GLN A 163 -16.56 4.40 12.90
C GLN A 163 -16.78 3.56 11.63
N PRO A 164 -17.26 2.31 11.74
CA PRO A 164 -17.64 1.48 10.60
C PRO A 164 -18.45 2.24 9.53
N GLY A 165 -18.03 2.10 8.26
CA GLY A 165 -18.64 2.79 7.12
C GLY A 165 -18.16 4.23 6.91
N LYS A 166 -17.24 4.73 7.73
CA LYS A 166 -16.59 6.05 7.55
C LYS A 166 -15.23 5.98 6.86
N LEU A 167 -14.61 4.80 6.83
CA LEU A 167 -13.29 4.58 6.24
C LEU A 167 -13.40 3.75 4.97
N ASP A 168 -12.65 4.14 3.94
CA ASP A 168 -12.57 3.40 2.69
C ASP A 168 -11.58 2.23 2.81
N ILE A 169 -10.52 2.43 3.59
CA ILE A 169 -9.45 1.45 3.80
C ILE A 169 -9.10 1.41 5.29
N VAL A 170 -8.95 0.22 5.85
CA VAL A 170 -8.38 -0.01 7.18
C VAL A 170 -7.12 -0.85 7.06
N LEU A 171 -5.96 -0.25 7.31
CA LEU A 171 -4.68 -0.95 7.39
C LEU A 171 -4.39 -1.39 8.82
N VAL A 172 -4.08 -2.66 8.99
CA VAL A 172 -3.76 -3.32 10.26
C VAL A 172 -2.29 -3.77 10.21
N PRO A 173 -1.35 -2.99 10.76
CA PRO A 173 0.06 -3.38 10.82
C PRO A 173 0.28 -4.47 11.86
N GLY A 174 1.50 -5.03 11.90
CA GLY A 174 1.85 -6.14 12.78
C GLY A 174 2.11 -5.73 14.23
N PRO A 175 1.29 -6.18 15.21
CA PRO A 175 1.62 -6.10 16.63
C PRO A 175 2.45 -7.33 17.07
N ASP A 176 2.81 -7.39 18.36
CA ASP A 176 3.28 -8.58 19.04
C ASP A 176 2.30 -9.74 18.80
N PRO A 177 2.75 -10.88 18.23
CA PRO A 177 1.91 -12.06 18.03
C PRO A 177 1.23 -12.60 19.29
N ASN A 178 1.75 -12.28 20.48
CA ASN A 178 1.21 -12.71 21.77
C ASN A 178 0.27 -11.68 22.41
N ALA A 179 0.04 -10.54 21.75
CA ALA A 179 -0.89 -9.54 22.23
C ALA A 179 -2.31 -10.12 22.34
N SER A 180 -3.08 -9.54 23.26
CA SER A 180 -4.50 -9.82 23.44
C SER A 180 -5.27 -8.50 23.39
N TRP A 181 -6.53 -8.58 22.96
CA TRP A 181 -7.36 -7.41 22.69
C TRP A 181 -8.73 -7.62 23.31
N ASP A 182 -9.32 -6.55 23.83
CA ASP A 182 -10.68 -6.55 24.34
C ASP A 182 -11.72 -6.54 23.22
N ASP A 183 -12.99 -6.79 23.59
CA ASP A 183 -14.11 -6.84 22.65
C ASP A 183 -14.36 -5.51 21.93
N GLY A 184 -13.97 -4.36 22.50
CA GLY A 184 -14.10 -3.05 21.86
C GLY A 184 -13.15 -2.93 20.67
N VAL A 185 -11.88 -3.30 20.86
CA VAL A 185 -10.88 -3.35 19.78
C VAL A 185 -11.29 -4.34 18.69
N LEU A 186 -11.70 -5.54 19.08
CA LEU A 186 -12.11 -6.58 18.13
C LEU A 186 -13.40 -6.19 17.39
N GLY A 187 -14.36 -5.61 18.10
CA GLY A 187 -15.63 -5.14 17.56
C GLY A 187 -15.47 -3.99 16.57
N PHE A 188 -14.56 -3.05 16.85
CA PHE A 188 -14.23 -1.96 15.93
C PHE A 188 -13.73 -2.48 14.57
N LEU A 189 -12.75 -3.39 14.59
CA LEU A 189 -12.20 -3.96 13.36
C LEU A 189 -13.21 -4.84 12.62
N ARG A 190 -13.98 -5.66 13.36
CA ARG A 190 -15.04 -6.49 12.80
C ARG A 190 -16.12 -5.65 12.11
N GLY A 191 -16.56 -4.56 12.75
CA GLY A 191 -17.56 -3.67 12.19
C GLY A 191 -17.13 -3.07 10.86
N HIS A 192 -15.86 -2.66 10.72
CA HIS A 192 -15.32 -2.21 9.43
C HIS A 192 -15.29 -3.33 8.37
N ALA A 193 -14.86 -4.53 8.74
CA ALA A 193 -14.80 -5.65 7.81
C ALA A 193 -16.17 -6.10 7.28
N GLU A 194 -17.23 -5.91 8.08
CA GLU A 194 -18.62 -6.19 7.70
C GLU A 194 -19.16 -5.19 6.67
N GLN A 195 -18.60 -3.97 6.57
CA GLN A 195 -18.95 -2.97 5.57
C GLN A 195 -18.27 -3.23 4.21
N LYS A 196 -18.43 -4.44 3.67
CA LYS A 196 -17.66 -4.95 2.51
C LYS A 196 -17.72 -4.09 1.25
N GLU A 197 -18.81 -3.35 1.05
CA GLU A 197 -18.98 -2.44 -0.10
C GLU A 197 -18.22 -1.12 0.08
N VAL A 198 -17.97 -0.73 1.33
CA VAL A 198 -17.37 0.55 1.70
C VAL A 198 -15.89 0.38 2.02
N THR A 199 -15.55 -0.60 2.84
CA THR A 199 -14.25 -0.72 3.50
C THR A 199 -13.49 -1.97 3.08
N ASP A 200 -12.28 -1.76 2.56
CA ASP A 200 -11.29 -2.82 2.40
C ASP A 200 -10.37 -2.88 3.64
N VAL A 201 -10.08 -4.09 4.12
CA VAL A 201 -9.17 -4.31 5.26
C VAL A 201 -7.85 -4.89 4.76
N LEU A 202 -6.75 -4.21 5.05
CA LEU A 202 -5.39 -4.58 4.65
C LEU A 202 -4.58 -5.00 5.87
N SER A 203 -4.34 -6.30 6.03
CA SER A 203 -3.53 -6.87 7.10
C SER A 203 -2.07 -7.05 6.66
N VAL A 204 -1.14 -6.50 7.44
CA VAL A 204 0.30 -6.61 7.18
C VAL A 204 0.97 -7.46 8.26
N CYS A 205 1.77 -8.43 7.83
CA CYS A 205 2.60 -9.25 8.70
C CYS A 205 1.78 -9.91 9.83
N THR A 206 2.10 -9.63 11.09
CA THR A 206 1.43 -10.21 12.27
C THR A 206 0.07 -9.57 12.56
N GLY A 207 -0.36 -8.55 11.80
CA GLY A 207 -1.70 -7.96 11.90
C GLY A 207 -2.81 -8.97 11.63
N VAL A 208 -2.46 -10.10 10.99
CA VAL A 208 -3.34 -11.24 10.77
C VAL A 208 -3.82 -11.87 12.08
N PHE A 209 -3.06 -11.79 13.18
CA PHE A 209 -3.52 -12.31 14.48
C PHE A 209 -4.66 -11.47 15.05
N LEU A 210 -4.57 -10.15 14.94
CA LEU A 210 -5.65 -9.24 15.35
C LEU A 210 -6.89 -9.43 14.45
N CYS A 211 -6.70 -9.54 13.14
CA CYS A 211 -7.79 -9.83 12.20
C CYS A 211 -8.46 -11.17 12.50
N GLY A 212 -7.68 -12.20 12.83
CA GLY A 212 -8.16 -13.51 13.23
C GLY A 212 -8.93 -13.49 14.55
N ALA A 213 -8.41 -12.79 15.56
CA ALA A 213 -9.11 -12.61 16.84
C ALA A 213 -10.45 -11.86 16.66
N ALA A 214 -10.50 -10.91 15.72
CA ALA A 214 -11.74 -10.21 15.38
C ALA A 214 -12.72 -11.05 14.53
N GLY A 215 -12.31 -12.25 14.08
CA GLY A 215 -13.15 -13.19 13.34
C GLY A 215 -13.13 -13.02 11.82
N LEU A 216 -12.24 -12.17 11.28
CA LEU A 216 -12.24 -11.82 9.86
C LEU A 216 -11.78 -12.96 8.96
N LEU A 217 -11.02 -13.92 9.48
CA LEU A 217 -10.31 -14.94 8.68
C LEU A 217 -11.12 -16.21 8.43
N LYS A 218 -12.30 -16.35 9.05
CA LYS A 218 -13.11 -17.56 8.97
C LYS A 218 -13.47 -17.85 7.50
N GLU A 219 -13.17 -19.08 7.06
CA GLU A 219 -13.46 -19.57 5.71
C GLU A 219 -12.81 -18.73 4.59
N LYS A 220 -11.72 -18.04 4.89
CA LYS A 220 -10.96 -17.24 3.91
C LYS A 220 -9.62 -17.88 3.54
N THR A 221 -9.13 -17.52 2.35
CA THR A 221 -7.74 -17.71 1.96
C THR A 221 -6.91 -16.49 2.35
N VAL A 222 -5.89 -16.69 3.19
CA VAL A 222 -5.16 -15.62 3.87
C VAL A 222 -3.65 -15.78 3.70
N CYS A 223 -2.97 -14.68 3.42
CA CYS A 223 -1.52 -14.60 3.49
C CYS A 223 -1.10 -14.11 4.88
N GLY A 224 -0.05 -14.70 5.45
CA GLY A 224 0.55 -14.27 6.72
C GLY A 224 2.05 -14.48 6.72
N PRO A 225 2.76 -14.23 7.82
CA PRO A 225 4.22 -14.28 7.83
C PRO A 225 4.73 -15.70 7.58
N ARG A 226 5.71 -15.80 6.68
CA ARG A 226 6.20 -17.06 6.13
C ARG A 226 6.82 -18.01 7.16
N GLY A 227 7.39 -17.45 8.23
CA GLY A 227 8.05 -18.21 9.29
C GLY A 227 7.10 -18.82 10.32
N ILE A 228 5.82 -18.46 10.33
CA ILE A 228 4.86 -18.83 11.41
C ILE A 228 3.53 -19.40 10.87
N GLN A 229 3.53 -19.91 9.64
CA GLN A 229 2.31 -20.43 8.99
C GLN A 229 1.68 -21.60 9.77
N ASP A 230 2.47 -22.46 10.41
CA ASP A 230 1.95 -23.55 11.24
C ASP A 230 1.25 -23.05 12.50
N LEU A 231 1.75 -21.97 13.11
CA LEU A 231 1.10 -21.34 14.26
C LEU A 231 -0.24 -20.73 13.85
N LEU A 232 -0.28 -20.07 12.69
CA LEU A 232 -1.51 -19.50 12.14
C LEU A 232 -2.57 -20.57 11.88
N ARG A 233 -2.20 -21.68 11.20
CA ARG A 233 -3.10 -22.82 10.97
C ARG A 233 -3.63 -23.44 12.26
N LYS A 234 -2.79 -23.53 13.30
CA LYS A 234 -3.22 -24.03 14.62
C LYS A 234 -4.18 -23.07 15.32
N ARG A 235 -3.97 -21.76 15.19
CA ARG A 235 -4.78 -20.75 15.87
C ARG A 235 -6.11 -20.49 15.18
N PHE A 236 -6.15 -20.58 13.85
CA PHE A 236 -7.32 -20.31 13.01
C PHE A 236 -7.53 -21.49 12.03
N PRO A 237 -8.04 -22.65 12.50
CA PRO A 237 -8.14 -23.87 11.70
C PRO A 237 -9.16 -23.79 10.56
N GLU A 238 -10.10 -22.84 10.62
CA GLU A 238 -11.09 -22.57 9.56
C GLU A 238 -10.54 -21.69 8.42
N THR A 239 -9.24 -21.34 8.44
CA THR A 239 -8.60 -20.43 7.47
C THR A 239 -7.57 -21.16 6.61
N GLU A 240 -7.60 -20.94 5.30
CA GLU A 240 -6.57 -21.45 4.38
C GLU A 240 -5.38 -20.49 4.33
N PHE A 241 -4.22 -20.89 4.87
CA PHE A 241 -3.02 -20.06 4.87
C PHE A 241 -2.08 -20.34 3.70
N VAL A 242 -1.79 -19.29 2.92
CA VAL A 242 -1.00 -19.37 1.67
C VAL A 242 0.30 -18.55 1.69
N GLY A 243 0.71 -18.07 2.87
CA GLY A 243 1.88 -17.18 3.06
C GLY A 243 3.25 -17.84 2.81
N GLU A 244 3.29 -19.15 2.58
CA GLU A 244 4.49 -19.86 2.10
C GLU A 244 4.74 -19.64 0.60
N LYS A 245 3.67 -19.39 -0.16
CA LYS A 245 3.67 -19.27 -1.61
C LYS A 245 3.57 -17.82 -2.07
N TYR A 246 2.70 -17.03 -1.44
CA TYR A 246 2.41 -15.66 -1.86
C TYR A 246 2.95 -14.62 -0.87
N ARG A 247 3.38 -13.47 -1.39
CA ARG A 247 3.74 -12.28 -0.59
C ARG A 247 2.52 -11.58 -0.03
N TRP A 248 1.46 -11.55 -0.84
CA TRP A 248 0.16 -10.98 -0.53
C TRP A 248 -0.95 -11.77 -1.21
N TYR A 249 -2.16 -11.71 -0.66
CA TYR A 249 -3.35 -12.35 -1.20
C TYR A 249 -4.60 -11.49 -0.94
N ARG A 250 -5.58 -11.58 -1.83
CA ARG A 250 -6.88 -10.91 -1.72
C ARG A 250 -8.00 -11.94 -1.69
N ASP A 251 -8.88 -11.85 -0.69
CA ASP A 251 -10.12 -12.61 -0.57
C ASP A 251 -11.29 -11.64 -0.26
N GLY A 252 -12.01 -11.25 -1.30
CA GLY A 252 -13.07 -10.22 -1.21
C GLY A 252 -12.51 -8.83 -0.90
N ASN A 253 -13.00 -8.23 0.20
CA ASN A 253 -12.52 -6.96 0.75
C ASN A 253 -11.35 -7.14 1.74
N PHE A 254 -10.89 -8.37 1.98
CA PHE A 254 -9.76 -8.65 2.86
C PHE A 254 -8.49 -8.87 2.05
N TRP A 255 -7.49 -8.06 2.33
CA TRP A 255 -6.17 -8.05 1.72
C TRP A 255 -5.15 -8.39 2.80
N SER A 256 -4.23 -9.30 2.53
CA SER A 256 -3.28 -9.75 3.56
C SER A 256 -1.90 -9.98 2.97
N CYS A 257 -0.84 -9.72 3.73
CA CYS A 257 0.53 -9.97 3.33
C CYS A 257 1.39 -10.47 4.50
N GLY A 258 2.50 -11.13 4.16
CA GLY A 258 3.30 -11.87 5.14
C GLY A 258 4.59 -11.22 5.62
N GLY A 259 5.53 -10.93 4.71
CA GLY A 259 6.83 -10.37 5.06
C GLY A 259 6.75 -8.92 5.49
N ILE A 260 7.71 -8.48 6.29
CA ILE A 260 7.83 -7.11 6.84
C ILE A 260 7.62 -6.05 5.75
N THR A 261 8.37 -6.15 4.65
CA THR A 261 8.27 -5.18 3.55
C THR A 261 7.21 -5.56 2.52
N ASN A 262 6.49 -6.67 2.68
CA ASN A 262 5.44 -7.05 1.72
C ASN A 262 4.24 -6.10 1.78
N GLY A 263 4.12 -5.27 2.83
CA GLY A 263 3.15 -4.17 2.88
C GLY A 263 3.23 -3.27 1.65
N ASN A 264 4.44 -2.96 1.16
CA ASN A 264 4.62 -2.15 -0.05
C ASN A 264 4.08 -2.86 -1.30
N ASP A 265 4.29 -4.17 -1.43
CA ASP A 265 3.75 -4.92 -2.57
C ASP A 265 2.22 -5.04 -2.47
N LEU A 266 1.69 -5.18 -1.24
CA LEU A 266 0.25 -5.23 -0.98
C LEU A 266 -0.42 -3.92 -1.37
N VAL A 267 0.13 -2.78 -0.95
CA VAL A 267 -0.41 -1.46 -1.27
C VAL A 267 -0.34 -1.17 -2.77
N ALA A 268 0.79 -1.50 -3.42
CA ALA A 268 0.92 -1.38 -4.86
C ALA A 268 -0.11 -2.25 -5.61
N ALA A 269 -0.29 -3.50 -5.20
CA ALA A 269 -1.27 -4.40 -5.79
C ALA A 269 -2.72 -3.92 -5.55
N TYR A 270 -3.01 -3.45 -4.34
CA TYR A 270 -4.30 -2.88 -3.98
C TYR A 270 -4.64 -1.70 -4.89
N ALA A 271 -3.75 -0.71 -4.98
CA ALA A 271 -3.94 0.50 -5.79
C ALA A 271 -4.12 0.16 -7.28
N ARG A 272 -3.35 -0.78 -7.81
CA ARG A 272 -3.49 -1.26 -9.21
C ARG A 272 -4.82 -1.97 -9.48
N SER A 273 -5.37 -2.67 -8.49
CA SER A 273 -6.61 -3.42 -8.62
C SER A 273 -7.87 -2.59 -8.34
N SER A 274 -7.72 -1.45 -7.67
CA SER A 274 -8.81 -0.64 -7.16
C SER A 274 -9.00 0.60 -8.03
N GLU A 275 -9.75 0.43 -9.12
CA GLU A 275 -10.27 1.58 -9.89
C GLU A 275 -11.18 2.49 -9.06
N LYS A 276 -11.59 2.04 -7.85
CA LYS A 276 -12.44 2.77 -6.91
C LYS A 276 -11.76 4.00 -6.32
N HIS A 277 -10.47 3.93 -6.02
CA HIS A 277 -9.78 4.98 -5.24
C HIS A 277 -8.64 5.64 -5.98
N PHE A 278 -7.81 4.85 -6.68
CA PHE A 278 -6.56 5.34 -7.25
C PHE A 278 -6.56 5.13 -8.77
N PRO A 279 -6.58 6.19 -9.57
CA PRO A 279 -6.45 6.06 -11.02
C PRO A 279 -5.13 5.36 -11.40
N ALA A 280 -5.18 4.45 -12.36
CA ALA A 280 -4.02 3.62 -12.73
C ALA A 280 -2.73 4.42 -13.02
N PRO A 281 -2.74 5.55 -13.76
CA PRO A 281 -1.54 6.35 -13.96
C PRO A 281 -0.95 6.91 -12.65
N ILE A 282 -1.81 7.26 -11.68
CA ILE A 282 -1.40 7.79 -10.38
C ILE A 282 -0.75 6.69 -9.54
N ALA A 283 -1.34 5.49 -9.52
CA ALA A 283 -0.76 4.34 -8.85
C ALA A 283 0.62 3.98 -9.42
N GLU A 284 0.78 3.97 -10.75
CA GLU A 284 2.06 3.65 -11.38
C GLU A 284 3.13 4.72 -11.16
N ILE A 285 2.79 6.01 -11.26
CA ILE A 285 3.75 7.10 -10.97
C ILE A 285 4.26 6.98 -9.54
N ALA A 286 3.38 6.80 -8.56
CA ALA A 286 3.77 6.65 -7.16
C ALA A 286 4.64 5.41 -6.95
N CYS A 287 4.26 4.26 -7.52
CA CYS A 287 5.03 3.01 -7.38
C CYS A 287 6.44 3.13 -8.00
N GLN A 288 6.55 3.77 -9.17
CA GLN A 288 7.84 4.01 -9.82
C GLN A 288 8.73 4.94 -9.01
N MET A 289 8.18 6.03 -8.47
CA MET A 289 8.93 6.96 -7.63
C MET A 289 9.40 6.32 -6.32
N ALA A 290 8.60 5.42 -5.75
CA ALA A 290 8.92 4.72 -4.51
C ALA A 290 9.79 3.46 -4.72
N GLU A 291 10.02 3.04 -5.96
CA GLU A 291 10.64 1.76 -6.32
C GLU A 291 9.94 0.55 -5.64
N VAL A 292 8.60 0.54 -5.65
CA VAL A 292 7.78 -0.54 -5.08
C VAL A 292 6.90 -1.21 -6.13
N GLY A 293 6.39 -2.40 -5.83
CA GLY A 293 5.45 -3.11 -6.70
C GLY A 293 6.10 -3.91 -7.83
N GLU A 294 7.44 -3.92 -7.93
CA GLU A 294 8.18 -4.76 -8.89
C GLU A 294 8.27 -6.23 -8.46
N ARG A 295 8.21 -6.50 -7.14
CA ARG A 295 8.28 -7.87 -6.64
C ARG A 295 7.01 -8.61 -6.99
N THR A 296 7.17 -9.78 -7.59
CA THR A 296 6.05 -10.64 -7.95
C THR A 296 5.28 -11.13 -6.73
N GLN A 297 3.98 -11.41 -6.92
CA GLN A 297 3.13 -11.96 -5.87
C GLN A 297 3.69 -13.29 -5.33
N LEU A 298 4.33 -14.11 -6.15
CA LEU A 298 4.91 -15.40 -5.76
C LEU A 298 6.33 -15.26 -5.21
N TYR A 299 6.64 -15.95 -4.11
CA TYR A 299 8.03 -16.04 -3.69
C TYR A 299 8.88 -16.83 -4.69
N GLU A 300 9.98 -16.22 -5.14
CA GLU A 300 10.98 -16.89 -6.00
C GLU A 300 11.62 -18.09 -5.29
N LYS A 301 11.96 -17.92 -4.01
CA LYS A 301 12.51 -18.99 -3.18
C LYS A 301 11.38 -19.81 -2.58
N ARG A 302 11.40 -21.13 -2.81
CA ARG A 302 10.52 -22.12 -2.15
C ARG A 302 10.67 -22.13 -0.63
N GLN A 303 9.62 -22.50 0.11
CA GLN A 303 9.56 -22.51 1.58
C GLN A 303 10.77 -23.19 2.23
N ALA A 304 11.08 -24.42 1.83
CA ALA A 304 12.20 -25.19 2.37
C ALA A 304 13.56 -24.47 2.25
N ARG A 305 13.84 -23.80 1.12
CA ARG A 305 15.11 -23.07 0.93
C ARG A 305 15.22 -21.84 1.84
N PHE A 306 14.10 -21.18 2.12
CA PHE A 306 14.06 -20.07 3.07
C PHE A 306 14.36 -20.56 4.50
N LEU A 307 13.70 -21.63 4.93
CA LEU A 307 13.93 -22.22 6.26
C LEU A 307 15.38 -22.69 6.42
N LEU A 308 15.93 -23.41 5.44
CA LEU A 308 17.34 -23.82 5.44
C LEU A 308 18.27 -22.62 5.54
N GLY A 309 18.02 -21.57 4.75
CA GLY A 309 18.80 -20.34 4.80
C GLY A 309 18.74 -19.64 6.16
N PHE A 310 17.57 -19.64 6.81
CA PHE A 310 17.37 -19.06 8.13
C PHE A 310 18.05 -19.87 9.24
N VAL A 311 17.85 -21.20 9.26
CA VAL A 311 18.54 -22.11 10.20
C VAL A 311 20.05 -22.00 10.06
N TRP A 312 20.57 -21.89 8.84
CA TRP A 312 21.99 -21.66 8.60
C TRP A 312 22.50 -20.36 9.24
N GLN A 313 21.71 -19.28 9.25
CA GLN A 313 22.10 -18.06 9.97
C GLN A 313 22.15 -18.28 11.48
N ILE A 314 21.20 -19.05 12.05
CA ILE A 314 21.19 -19.38 13.50
C ILE A 314 22.45 -20.18 13.85
N VAL A 315 22.79 -21.20 13.06
CA VAL A 315 24.01 -21.99 13.27
C VAL A 315 25.25 -21.10 13.19
N LYS A 316 25.35 -20.23 12.19
CA LYS A 316 26.46 -19.27 12.10
C LYS A 316 26.54 -18.34 13.31
N ALA A 317 25.41 -17.92 13.87
CA ALA A 317 25.37 -17.04 15.04
C ALA A 317 26.00 -17.68 16.28
N TRP A 318 25.96 -19.02 16.45
CA TRP A 318 26.66 -19.71 17.54
C TRP A 318 28.19 -19.56 17.49
N PHE A 319 28.74 -19.26 16.32
CA PHE A 319 30.18 -19.07 16.13
C PHE A 319 30.60 -17.59 16.20
N VAL A 320 29.64 -16.66 16.33
CA VAL A 320 29.92 -15.24 16.53
C VAL A 320 30.02 -14.97 18.02
N LYS A 321 31.22 -14.69 18.53
CA LYS A 321 31.39 -14.26 19.92
C LYS A 321 30.79 -12.87 20.11
N PRO A 322 29.94 -12.65 21.14
CA PRO A 322 29.55 -11.29 21.52
C PRO A 322 30.81 -10.46 21.83
N SER A 323 30.84 -9.20 21.41
CA SER A 323 31.90 -8.29 21.85
C SER A 323 31.89 -8.18 23.36
N GLU A 324 33.05 -8.30 24.02
CA GLU A 324 33.16 -8.06 25.45
C GLU A 324 32.59 -6.67 25.77
N GLN A 325 31.59 -6.62 26.64
CA GLN A 325 31.06 -5.35 27.11
C GLN A 325 32.17 -4.65 27.90
N VAL A 326 32.67 -3.54 27.38
CA VAL A 326 33.44 -2.59 28.18
C VAL A 326 32.49 -2.05 29.24
N GLN A 327 32.53 -2.64 30.43
CA GLN A 327 31.99 -2.02 31.64
C GLN A 327 32.73 -0.69 31.80
N LYS A 328 32.12 0.41 31.33
CA LYS A 328 32.46 1.73 31.84
C LYS A 328 32.10 1.70 33.33
N LYS A 329 33.12 1.55 34.17
CA LYS A 329 33.03 1.95 35.58
C LYS A 329 32.67 3.42 35.57
N ASP A 330 31.51 3.75 36.12
CA ASP A 330 31.17 5.11 36.50
C ASP A 330 32.30 5.63 37.42
N ILE A 331 32.95 6.73 37.02
CA ILE A 331 33.89 7.51 37.83
C ILE A 331 33.19 8.79 38.22
#